data_AF-K9IGE9-F1
#
_entry.id   AF-K9IGE9-F1
#
_cell.length_a   1.000
_cell.length_b   1.000
_cell.length_c   1.000
_cell.angle_alpha   90.00
_cell.angle_beta   90.00
_cell.angle_gamma   90.00
#
_symmetry.space_group_name_H-M   'P 1'
#
loop_
_entity.id
_entity.type
_entity.pdbx_description
1 polymer ?
#
loop_
_entity_poly.entity_id
_entity_poly.type
_entity_poly.pdbx_seq_one_letter_code
_entity_poly.pdbx_strand_id
1 'polypeptide(L)'
;MQVLTKRYSKNCLRNVMDRYSAVVQNMEQVVMFPSLLQDVQFSAQAGAPSLYNYFTMLKAIRMDVDHGLLPQEEWQVKEAGGKTSVSENEAAETEEGEEEDLGQLDLEAQFHLHYTSLHHILTHLTLKAEELTRIYQEITGQAV
;
A
#
# COMPACT_ATOMS: atom_id res chain seq x y z
N MET A 1 30.54 17.37 -15.19
CA MET A 1 29.26 16.85 -14.66
C MET A 1 29.49 15.41 -14.19
N GLN A 2 29.93 15.20 -12.94
CA GLN A 2 29.93 13.84 -12.38
C GLN A 2 28.49 13.54 -11.96
N VAL A 3 27.83 12.65 -12.71
CA VAL A 3 26.59 12.04 -12.26
C VAL A 3 26.97 11.18 -11.07
N LEU A 4 26.69 11.69 -9.87
CA LEU A 4 26.85 10.95 -8.64
C LEU A 4 25.85 9.79 -8.69
N THR A 5 26.27 8.66 -9.26
CA THR A 5 25.51 7.41 -9.18
C THR A 5 25.54 7.00 -7.72
N LYS A 6 24.62 7.55 -6.91
CA LYS A 6 24.40 7.15 -5.53
C LYS A 6 24.22 5.65 -5.58
N ARG A 7 25.22 4.90 -5.09
CA ARG A 7 25.06 3.47 -4.84
C ARG A 7 24.04 3.38 -3.73
N TYR A 8 22.76 3.26 -4.10
CA TYR A 8 21.72 2.96 -3.14
C TYR A 8 22.18 1.72 -2.38
N SER A 9 22.22 1.81 -1.05
CA SER A 9 22.59 0.65 -0.23
C SER A 9 21.65 -0.49 -0.63
N LYS A 10 22.18 -1.72 -0.70
CA LYS A 10 21.39 -2.90 -1.11
C LYS A 10 20.11 -3.10 -0.27
N ASN A 11 20.01 -2.40 0.87
CA ASN A 11 18.93 -2.47 1.84
C ASN A 11 18.08 -1.18 1.91
N CYS A 12 18.14 -0.28 0.93
CA CYS A 12 17.22 0.86 0.93
C CYS A 12 15.77 0.39 0.73
N LEU A 13 14.82 1.13 1.29
CA LEU A 13 13.38 0.79 1.24
C LEU A 13 12.91 0.49 -0.19
N ARG A 14 13.34 1.30 -1.16
CA ARG A 14 13.02 1.09 -2.58
C ARG A 14 13.47 -0.27 -3.10
N ASN A 15 14.71 -0.68 -2.83
CA ASN A 15 15.21 -1.98 -3.27
C ASN A 15 14.47 -3.15 -2.58
N VAL A 16 14.07 -2.96 -1.32
CA VAL A 16 13.28 -3.95 -0.58
C VAL A 16 11.88 -4.09 -1.18
N MET A 17 11.24 -2.97 -1.51
CA MET A 17 9.95 -2.91 -2.19
C MET A 17 10.01 -3.55 -3.59
N ASP A 18 11.02 -3.20 -4.40
CA ASP A 18 11.21 -3.77 -5.74
C ASP A 18 11.38 -5.30 -5.68
N ARG A 19 12.15 -5.79 -4.69
CA ARG A 19 12.32 -7.22 -4.45
C ARG A 19 11.02 -7.88 -4.00
N TYR A 20 10.25 -7.22 -3.14
CA TYR A 20 8.96 -7.71 -2.69
C TYR A 20 8.00 -7.88 -3.87
N SER A 21 7.82 -6.85 -4.70
CA SER A 21 6.99 -6.91 -5.90
C SER A 21 7.42 -8.04 -6.84
N ALA A 22 8.73 -8.21 -7.07
CA ALA A 22 9.24 -9.29 -7.92
C ALA A 22 8.91 -10.69 -7.37
N VAL A 23 8.99 -10.90 -6.05
CA VAL A 23 8.68 -12.19 -5.41
C VAL A 23 7.17 -12.47 -5.46
N VAL A 24 6.34 -11.48 -5.14
CA VAL A 24 4.88 -11.64 -5.19
C VAL A 24 4.40 -11.83 -6.63
N GLN A 25 4.98 -11.14 -7.60
CA GLN A 25 4.69 -11.36 -9.02
C GLN A 25 5.06 -12.78 -9.45
N ASN A 26 6.21 -13.31 -9.01
CA ASN A 26 6.57 -14.70 -9.28
C ASN A 26 5.56 -15.69 -8.64
N MET A 27 5.13 -15.43 -7.40
CA MET A 27 4.10 -16.20 -6.74
C MET A 27 2.80 -16.22 -7.56
N GLU A 28 2.34 -15.09 -8.07
CA GLU A 28 1.13 -15.01 -8.91
C GLU A 28 1.25 -15.81 -10.22
N GLN A 29 2.45 -15.92 -10.79
CA GLN A 29 2.69 -16.74 -11.99
C GLN A 29 2.72 -18.24 -11.70
N VAL A 30 3.09 -18.63 -10.47
CA VAL A 30 3.16 -20.04 -10.05
C VAL A 30 1.81 -20.55 -9.55
N VAL A 31 1.06 -19.70 -8.82
CA VAL A 31 -0.25 -20.04 -8.27
C VAL A 31 -1.34 -19.84 -9.33
N MET A 32 -1.45 -20.82 -10.23
CA MET A 32 -2.42 -20.79 -11.34
C MET A 32 -3.87 -20.98 -10.90
N PHE A 33 -4.10 -21.61 -9.74
CA PHE A 33 -5.43 -21.89 -9.19
C PHE A 33 -5.49 -21.49 -7.70
N PRO A 34 -5.72 -20.20 -7.39
CA PRO A 34 -5.71 -19.71 -6.01
C PRO A 34 -6.74 -20.37 -5.09
N SER A 35 -7.86 -20.86 -5.64
CA SER A 35 -8.90 -21.56 -4.88
C SER A 35 -8.39 -22.82 -4.17
N LEU A 36 -7.31 -23.44 -4.66
CA LEU A 36 -6.68 -24.59 -3.99
C LEU A 36 -6.04 -24.22 -2.64
N LEU A 37 -5.86 -22.93 -2.35
CA LEU A 37 -5.26 -22.43 -1.11
C LEU A 37 -6.31 -22.15 -0.02
N GLN A 38 -7.61 -22.24 -0.35
CA GLN A 38 -8.69 -21.83 0.56
C GLN A 38 -8.80 -22.76 1.78
N ASP A 39 -8.58 -24.05 1.58
CA ASP A 39 -8.66 -25.08 2.64
C ASP A 39 -7.28 -25.42 3.24
N VAL A 40 -6.23 -24.70 2.84
CA VAL A 40 -4.86 -24.92 3.32
C VAL A 40 -4.53 -23.90 4.40
N GLN A 41 -4.23 -24.37 5.61
CA GLN A 41 -3.82 -23.50 6.71
C GLN A 41 -2.36 -23.07 6.55
N PHE A 42 -2.08 -21.78 6.72
CA PHE A 42 -0.73 -21.22 6.63
C PHE A 42 0.22 -21.76 7.72
N SER A 43 -0.35 -22.20 8.84
CA SER A 43 0.36 -22.67 10.02
C SER A 43 -0.42 -23.83 10.66
N ALA A 44 0.28 -24.72 11.37
CA ALA A 44 -0.33 -25.83 12.11
C ALA A 44 -1.15 -25.37 13.34
N GLN A 45 -1.25 -24.07 13.57
CA GLN A 45 -2.04 -23.49 14.66
C GLN A 45 -3.51 -23.41 14.25
N ALA A 46 -4.38 -23.89 15.14
CA ALA A 46 -5.83 -23.73 14.97
C ALA A 46 -6.17 -22.24 14.97
N GLY A 47 -6.97 -21.80 13.99
CA GLY A 47 -7.34 -20.38 13.80
C GLY A 47 -6.43 -19.58 12.88
N ALA A 48 -5.35 -20.16 12.32
CA ALA A 48 -4.55 -19.44 11.32
C ALA A 48 -5.38 -19.11 10.07
N PRO A 49 -5.18 -17.92 9.46
CA PRO A 49 -5.88 -17.54 8.25
C PRO A 49 -5.51 -18.51 7.12
N SER A 50 -6.45 -18.72 6.21
CA SER A 50 -6.22 -19.57 5.04
C SER A 50 -5.03 -19.03 4.24
N LEU A 51 -4.29 -19.94 3.61
CA LEU A 51 -3.21 -19.58 2.70
C LEU A 51 -3.73 -18.70 1.54
N TYR A 52 -5.01 -18.84 1.17
CA TYR A 52 -5.70 -17.95 0.24
C TYR A 52 -5.83 -16.51 0.75
N ASN A 53 -6.20 -16.31 2.02
CA ASN A 53 -6.30 -14.98 2.61
C ASN A 53 -4.92 -14.30 2.63
N TYR A 54 -3.88 -15.04 3.01
CA TYR A 54 -2.51 -14.54 3.00
C TYR A 54 -2.01 -14.22 1.58
N PHE A 55 -2.32 -15.07 0.60
CA PHE A 55 -2.05 -14.82 -0.81
C PHE A 55 -2.71 -13.53 -1.30
N THR A 56 -3.97 -13.30 -0.92
CA THR A 56 -4.73 -12.10 -1.30
C THR A 56 -4.15 -10.84 -0.67
N MET A 57 -3.82 -10.88 0.63
CA MET A 57 -3.16 -9.79 1.36
C MET A 57 -1.82 -9.40 0.70
N LEU A 58 -0.98 -10.36 0.35
CA LEU A 58 0.28 -10.10 -0.34
C LEU A 58 0.08 -9.43 -1.71
N LYS A 59 -0.97 -9.83 -2.43
CA LYS A 59 -1.30 -9.18 -3.71
C LYS A 59 -1.77 -7.75 -3.52
N ALA A 60 -2.61 -7.48 -2.51
CA ALA A 60 -3.08 -6.14 -2.21
C ALA A 60 -1.92 -5.19 -1.90
N ILE A 61 -1.04 -5.57 -0.96
CA ILE A 61 0.17 -4.79 -0.62
C ILE A 61 1.07 -4.59 -1.84
N ARG A 62 1.25 -5.61 -2.70
CA ARG A 62 2.02 -5.45 -3.95
C ARG A 62 1.41 -4.37 -4.84
N MET A 63 0.09 -4.32 -4.96
CA MET A 63 -0.56 -3.32 -5.81
C MET A 63 -0.29 -1.90 -5.32
N ASP A 64 -0.31 -1.69 -4.02
CA ASP A 64 0.07 -0.42 -3.41
C ASP A 64 1.56 -0.09 -3.60
N VAL A 65 2.43 -1.09 -3.57
CA VAL A 65 3.87 -0.88 -3.83
C VAL A 65 4.11 -0.49 -5.28
N ASP A 66 3.43 -1.13 -6.24
CA ASP A 66 3.63 -0.89 -7.68
C ASP A 66 3.01 0.42 -8.16
N HIS A 67 1.88 0.83 -7.58
CA HIS A 67 1.12 2.00 -8.04
C HIS A 67 1.06 3.16 -7.04
N GLY A 68 1.61 2.99 -5.83
CA GLY A 68 1.34 3.85 -4.70
C GLY A 68 -0.04 3.58 -4.11
N LEU A 69 -0.27 4.05 -2.87
CA LEU A 69 -1.61 4.08 -2.28
C LEU A 69 -2.49 5.03 -3.11
N LEU A 70 -3.25 4.49 -4.06
CA LEU A 70 -4.40 5.20 -4.59
C LEU A 70 -5.49 5.17 -3.52
N PRO A 71 -6.23 6.27 -3.30
CA PRO A 71 -7.45 6.22 -2.51
C PRO A 71 -8.29 5.03 -2.97
N GLN A 72 -8.75 4.21 -2.02
CA GLN A 72 -9.45 2.95 -2.29
C GLN A 72 -10.66 3.12 -3.24
N GLU A 73 -11.23 4.33 -3.31
CA GLU A 73 -12.29 4.71 -4.25
C GLU A 73 -11.89 4.59 -5.73
N GLU A 74 -10.62 4.80 -6.11
CA GLU A 74 -10.20 4.82 -7.52
C GLU A 74 -10.02 3.41 -8.12
N TRP A 75 -9.74 2.41 -7.29
CA TRP A 75 -9.59 1.02 -7.73
C TRP A 75 -10.93 0.37 -8.10
N GLN A 76 -11.99 0.62 -7.32
CA GLN A 76 -13.33 0.09 -7.62
C GLN A 76 -13.95 0.69 -8.89
N VAL A 77 -13.59 1.93 -9.24
CA VAL A 77 -14.09 2.61 -10.45
C VAL A 77 -13.52 1.98 -11.72
N LYS A 78 -12.37 1.29 -11.66
CA LYS A 78 -11.72 0.71 -12.84
C LYS A 78 -12.20 -0.72 -13.15
N GLU A 79 -12.75 -1.43 -12.17
CA GLU A 79 -13.41 -2.73 -12.38
C GLU A 79 -14.92 -2.58 -12.64
N ALA A 80 -15.56 -1.54 -12.10
CA ALA A 80 -16.96 -1.20 -12.38
C ALA A 80 -17.11 -0.37 -13.65
N GLY A 81 -16.77 -0.97 -14.79
CA GLY A 81 -17.26 -0.50 -16.08
C GLY A 81 -18.78 -0.64 -16.17
N GLY A 82 -19.53 0.29 -15.59
CA GLY A 82 -20.97 0.41 -15.85
C GLY A 82 -21.83 0.92 -14.69
N LYS A 83 -22.20 2.20 -14.82
CA LYS A 83 -23.50 2.78 -14.45
C LYS A 83 -23.63 3.39 -13.04
N THR A 84 -23.52 4.72 -13.06
CA THR A 84 -24.18 5.72 -12.23
C THR A 84 -25.46 5.25 -11.51
N SER A 85 -25.48 5.39 -10.18
CA SER A 85 -26.59 6.05 -9.48
C SER A 85 -26.21 6.40 -8.04
N VAL A 86 -26.37 7.68 -7.72
CA VAL A 86 -26.49 8.25 -6.38
C VAL A 86 -27.60 7.50 -5.61
N SER A 87 -27.35 7.13 -4.36
CA SER A 87 -28.41 7.08 -3.35
C SER A 87 -27.80 7.22 -1.95
N GLU A 88 -28.36 8.19 -1.23
CA GLU A 88 -28.09 8.49 0.17
C GLU A 88 -28.70 7.42 1.09
N ASN A 89 -28.04 7.25 2.23
CA ASN A 89 -28.58 7.04 3.57
C ASN A 89 -29.03 5.65 4.07
N GLU A 90 -28.67 5.46 5.36
CA GLU A 90 -29.26 4.65 6.43
C GLU A 90 -28.75 3.22 6.71
N ALA A 91 -28.09 3.16 7.89
CA ALA A 91 -28.27 2.19 8.97
C ALA A 91 -28.08 0.69 8.66
N ALA A 92 -27.14 0.06 9.37
CA ALA A 92 -27.45 -0.70 10.58
C ALA A 92 -26.29 -1.65 10.94
N GLU A 93 -26.03 -1.72 12.24
CA GLU A 93 -25.59 -2.90 13.00
C GLU A 93 -24.07 -3.14 13.14
N THR A 94 -23.59 -2.64 14.28
CA THR A 94 -22.55 -3.22 15.11
C THR A 94 -22.72 -4.73 15.22
N GLU A 95 -21.86 -5.49 14.55
CA GLU A 95 -21.53 -6.85 14.93
C GLU A 95 -20.07 -6.84 15.37
N GLU A 96 -19.88 -6.61 16.68
CA GLU A 96 -18.65 -6.97 17.38
C GLU A 96 -18.62 -8.49 17.51
N GLY A 97 -17.89 -9.13 16.62
CA GLY A 97 -17.62 -10.56 16.68
C GLY A 97 -16.30 -10.85 16.00
N GLU A 98 -15.48 -11.65 16.67
CA GLU A 98 -14.21 -12.23 16.17
C GLU A 98 -12.94 -11.38 16.41
N GLU A 99 -12.73 -10.99 17.67
CA GLU A 99 -11.40 -10.65 18.21
C GLU A 99 -10.47 -11.87 18.36
N GLU A 100 -10.34 -12.74 17.35
CA GLU A 100 -9.38 -13.87 17.39
C GLU A 100 -8.74 -14.18 16.01
N ASP A 101 -8.36 -13.17 15.21
CA ASP A 101 -7.49 -13.34 14.01
C ASP A 101 -6.56 -12.13 13.74
N LEU A 102 -6.26 -11.35 14.79
CA LEU A 102 -5.72 -9.99 14.65
C LEU A 102 -4.20 -9.90 14.40
N GLY A 103 -3.48 -11.01 14.28
CA GLY A 103 -2.01 -10.99 14.19
C GLY A 103 -1.43 -10.95 12.77
N GLN A 104 -2.16 -11.47 11.77
CA GLN A 104 -1.68 -11.60 10.39
C GLN A 104 -2.33 -10.55 9.46
N LEU A 105 -3.62 -10.26 9.69
CA LEU A 105 -4.36 -9.12 9.10
C LEU A 105 -3.81 -7.75 9.53
N ASP A 106 -3.06 -7.68 10.62
CA ASP A 106 -2.43 -6.43 11.07
C ASP A 106 -1.32 -5.96 10.11
N LEU A 107 -0.67 -6.85 9.34
CA LEU A 107 0.44 -6.44 8.47
C LEU A 107 0.01 -5.51 7.33
N GLU A 108 -1.14 -5.78 6.73
CA GLU A 108 -1.71 -4.92 5.69
C GLU A 108 -2.11 -3.56 6.27
N ALA A 109 -2.86 -3.55 7.37
CA ALA A 109 -3.24 -2.31 8.06
C ALA A 109 -2.02 -1.49 8.52
N GLN A 110 -1.01 -2.16 9.08
CA GLN A 110 0.25 -1.56 9.50
C GLN A 110 1.01 -0.99 8.29
N PHE A 111 1.05 -1.70 7.17
CA PHE A 111 1.67 -1.20 5.94
C PHE A 111 0.97 0.08 5.46
N HIS A 112 -0.36 0.09 5.39
CA HIS A 112 -1.14 1.27 4.99
C HIS A 112 -0.90 2.45 5.94
N LEU A 113 -0.90 2.22 7.25
CA LEU A 113 -0.66 3.25 8.25
C LEU A 113 0.73 3.89 8.07
N HIS A 114 1.78 3.08 7.95
CA HIS A 114 3.14 3.57 7.81
C HIS A 114 3.37 4.27 6.48
N TYR A 115 2.86 3.71 5.38
CA TYR A 115 3.02 4.30 4.06
C TYR A 115 2.26 5.63 3.95
N THR A 116 1.03 5.69 4.46
CA THR A 116 0.23 6.94 4.49
C THR A 116 0.91 7.99 5.35
N SER A 117 1.42 7.61 6.53
CA SER A 117 2.14 8.52 7.41
C SER A 117 3.39 9.08 6.75
N LEU A 118 4.18 8.22 6.11
CA LEU A 118 5.38 8.63 5.38
C LEU A 118 5.01 9.57 4.22
N HIS A 119 3.99 9.24 3.45
CA HIS A 119 3.49 10.09 2.36
C HIS A 119 3.08 11.48 2.86
N HIS A 120 2.32 11.54 3.96
CA HIS A 120 1.89 12.81 4.57
C HIS A 120 3.07 13.64 5.05
N ILE A 121 4.03 13.03 5.77
CA ILE A 121 5.24 13.71 6.26
C ILE A 121 6.05 14.28 5.09
N LEU A 122 6.31 13.47 4.06
CA LEU A 122 7.10 13.91 2.90
C LEU A 122 6.40 15.02 2.12
N THR A 123 5.07 14.95 1.96
CA THR A 123 4.27 16.00 1.34
C THR A 123 4.41 17.31 2.11
N HIS A 124 4.21 17.28 3.43
CA HIS A 124 4.31 18.46 4.29
C HIS A 124 5.73 19.07 4.27
N LEU A 125 6.77 18.24 4.36
CA LEU A 125 8.16 18.70 4.28
C LEU A 125 8.50 19.31 2.91
N THR A 126 7.94 18.77 1.84
CA THR A 126 8.13 19.31 0.47
C THR A 126 7.59 20.72 0.38
N LEU A 127 6.35 20.96 0.85
CA LEU A 127 5.75 22.30 0.89
C LEU A 127 6.59 23.28 1.73
N LYS A 128 7.13 22.82 2.86
CA LYS A 128 8.01 23.66 3.69
C LYS A 128 9.35 23.99 3.01
N ALA A 129 9.91 23.05 2.25
CA ALA A 129 11.12 23.31 1.48
C ALA A 129 10.87 24.32 0.34
N GLU A 130 9.71 24.22 -0.33
CA GLU A 130 9.29 25.19 -1.35
C GLU A 130 9.08 26.60 -0.76
N GLU A 131 8.40 26.69 0.39
CA GLU A 131 8.19 27.95 1.12
C GLU A 131 9.53 28.61 1.50
N LEU A 132 10.45 27.82 2.08
CA LEU A 132 11.80 28.29 2.42
C LEU A 132 12.54 28.80 1.17
N THR A 133 12.48 28.04 0.08
CA THR A 133 13.12 28.41 -1.20
C THR A 133 12.56 29.72 -1.73
N ARG A 134 11.24 29.91 -1.68
CA ARG A 134 10.57 31.16 -2.09
C ARG A 134 11.05 32.35 -1.25
N ILE A 135 11.08 32.21 0.07
CA ILE A 135 11.52 33.28 0.99
C ILE A 135 12.98 33.65 0.69
N TYR A 136 13.85 32.67 0.44
CA TYR A 136 15.24 32.94 0.10
C TYR A 136 15.39 33.72 -1.22
N GLN A 137 14.62 33.36 -2.25
CA GLN A 137 14.61 34.07 -3.53
C GLN A 137 14.14 35.52 -3.39
N GLU A 138 13.15 35.76 -2.54
CA GLU A 138 12.64 37.11 -2.24
C GLU A 138 13.73 37.97 -1.56
N ILE A 139 14.40 37.43 -0.53
CA ILE A 139 15.47 38.15 0.20
C ILE A 139 16.67 38.47 -0.70
N THR A 140 17.00 37.57 -1.62
CA THR A 140 18.15 37.74 -2.53
C THR A 140 17.81 38.54 -3.80
N GLY A 141 16.56 38.98 -3.96
CA GLY A 141 16.11 39.70 -5.16
C GLY A 141 16.12 38.84 -6.43
N GLN A 142 16.05 37.51 -6.28
CA GLN A 142 15.96 36.54 -7.37
C GLN A 142 14.52 36.26 -7.79
N ALA A 143 13.54 36.70 -7.00
CA ALA A 143 12.12 36.61 -7.34
C ALA A 143 11.82 37.52 -8.55
N VAL A 144 11.43 36.92 -9.68
CA VAL A 144 10.86 37.61 -10.85
C VAL A 144 9.36 37.74 -10.65
#